data_AF-A0A3A8ZWU5-F1
#
_entry.id   AF-A0A3A8ZWU5-F1
#
_cell.length_a   1.000
_cell.length_b   1.000
_cell.length_c   1.000
_cell.angle_alpha   90.00
_cell.angle_beta   90.00
_cell.angle_gamma   90.00
#
_symmetry.space_group_name_H-M   'P 1'
#
loop_
_entity.id
_entity.type
_entity.pdbx_description
1 polymer ?
#
loop_
_entity_poly.entity_id
_entity_poly.type
_entity_poly.pdbx_seq_one_letter_code
_entity_poly.pdbx_strand_id
1 'polypeptide(L)'
;MRGELKKVNKELESNTGYLLNKMNIRHNNMEGKNAIEYVKNLSDEELEEWYDETYQMLLLCFLEYENIERNKKINKLKGVIEK
;
A
#
# COMPACT_ATOMS: atom_id res chain seq x y z
N MET A 1 -5.91 -9.64 -4.56
CA MET A 1 -5.29 -8.82 -3.49
C MET A 1 -5.81 -7.38 -3.49
N ARG A 2 -5.42 -6.51 -4.44
CA ARG A 2 -5.80 -5.08 -4.46
C ARG A 2 -7.30 -4.80 -4.29
N GLY A 3 -8.16 -5.52 -5.03
CA GLY A 3 -9.61 -5.33 -4.94
C GLY A 3 -10.22 -5.68 -3.58
N GLU A 4 -9.62 -6.65 -2.86
CA GLU A 4 -10.04 -7.01 -1.51
C GLU A 4 -9.49 -6.00 -0.49
N LEU A 5 -8.23 -5.59 -0.62
CA LEU A 5 -7.64 -4.54 0.20
C LEU A 5 -8.44 -3.24 0.14
N LYS A 6 -8.88 -2.83 -1.05
CA LYS A 6 -9.72 -1.64 -1.21
C LYS A 6 -11.03 -1.70 -0.41
N LYS A 7 -11.59 -2.90 -0.20
CA LYS A 7 -12.84 -3.08 0.57
C LYS A 7 -12.59 -3.00 2.07
N VAL A 8 -11.46 -3.51 2.55
CA VAL A 8 -11.15 -3.58 3.99
C VAL A 8 -10.39 -2.36 4.51
N ASN A 9 -9.46 -1.83 3.72
CA ASN A 9 -8.67 -0.65 4.03
C ASN A 9 -8.36 0.14 2.74
N LYS A 10 -9.30 1.03 2.37
CA LYS A 10 -9.20 1.87 1.17
C LYS A 10 -8.02 2.84 1.22
N GLU A 11 -7.69 3.36 2.39
CA GLU A 11 -6.60 4.31 2.57
C GLU A 11 -5.25 3.64 2.34
N LEU A 12 -5.03 2.47 2.95
CA LEU A 12 -3.84 1.66 2.73
C LEU A 12 -3.67 1.28 1.25
N GLU A 13 -4.74 0.87 0.57
CA GLU A 13 -4.70 0.58 -0.87
C GLU A 13 -4.34 1.81 -1.71
N SER A 14 -4.94 2.95 -1.40
CA SER A 14 -4.74 4.20 -2.14
C SER A 14 -3.33 4.75 -1.96
N ASN A 15 -2.85 4.81 -0.71
CA ASN A 15 -1.53 5.37 -0.38
C ASN A 15 -0.41 4.49 -0.93
N THR A 16 -0.49 3.17 -0.76
CA THR A 16 0.48 2.23 -1.34
C THR A 16 0.50 2.32 -2.86
N GLY A 17 -0.68 2.40 -3.49
CA GLY A 17 -0.79 2.61 -4.92
C GLY A 17 -0.19 3.94 -5.39
N TYR A 18 -0.35 5.01 -4.60
CA TYR A 18 0.25 6.31 -4.89
C TYR A 18 1.77 6.23 -4.89
N LEU A 19 2.38 5.69 -3.84
CA LEU A 19 3.83 5.55 -3.71
C LEU A 19 4.43 4.75 -4.87
N LEU A 20 3.86 3.58 -5.19
CA LEU A 20 4.30 2.74 -6.30
C LEU A 20 4.28 3.47 -7.66
N ASN A 21 3.34 4.40 -7.86
CA ASN A 21 3.18 5.12 -9.12
C ASN A 21 4.01 6.41 -9.21
N LYS A 22 4.44 6.96 -8.07
CA LYS A 22 4.99 8.32 -7.97
C LYS A 22 6.44 8.37 -7.51
N MET A 23 6.95 7.33 -6.85
CA MET A 23 8.32 7.30 -6.34
C MET A 23 9.30 6.58 -7.28
N ASN A 24 9.09 6.64 -8.60
CA ASN A 24 10.00 6.02 -9.58
C ASN A 24 10.10 4.47 -9.49
N ILE A 25 9.05 3.78 -9.04
CA ILE A 25 9.03 2.30 -8.93
C ILE A 25 8.34 1.66 -10.14
N ARG A 26 7.04 1.94 -10.33
CA ARG A 26 6.26 1.38 -11.45
C ARG A 26 6.46 2.17 -12.74
N HIS A 27 6.69 3.46 -12.61
CA HIS A 27 6.82 4.40 -13.71
C HIS A 27 8.15 5.13 -13.58
N ASN A 28 8.80 5.42 -14.71
CA ASN A 28 9.91 6.35 -14.71
C ASN A 28 9.34 7.74 -14.35
N ASN A 29 9.65 8.22 -13.15
CA ASN A 29 9.25 9.53 -12.65
C ASN A 29 10.37 10.56 -12.72
N MET A 30 11.56 10.16 -13.19
CA MET A 30 12.69 11.05 -13.45
C MET A 30 12.57 11.71 -14.82
N GLU A 31 12.05 11.00 -15.82
CA GLU A 31 12.05 11.45 -17.21
C GLU A 31 10.76 11.09 -17.98
N GLY A 32 10.56 11.77 -19.11
CA GLY A 32 9.46 11.50 -20.03
C GLY A 32 8.08 11.93 -19.52
N LYS A 33 7.03 11.28 -20.03
CA LYS A 33 5.62 11.70 -19.82
C LYS A 33 5.13 11.62 -18.37
N ASN A 34 5.81 10.84 -17.53
CA ASN A 34 5.46 10.62 -16.12
C ASN A 34 6.44 11.32 -15.17
N ALA A 35 7.30 12.18 -15.70
CA ALA A 35 8.26 12.94 -14.93
C ALA A 35 7.58 13.80 -13.86
N ILE A 36 8.13 13.79 -12.64
CA ILE A 36 7.64 14.57 -11.51
C ILE A 36 8.80 15.39 -10.96
N GLU A 37 8.65 16.71 -10.95
CA GLU A 37 9.71 17.65 -10.57
C GLU A 37 10.27 17.37 -9.17
N TYR A 38 9.40 17.04 -8.20
CA TYR A 38 9.83 16.67 -6.86
C TYR A 38 10.80 15.48 -6.87
N VAL A 39 10.45 14.41 -7.60
CA VAL A 39 11.22 13.16 -7.61
C VAL A 39 12.57 13.35 -8.28
N LYS A 40 12.65 14.21 -9.31
CA LYS A 40 13.93 14.56 -9.96
C LYS A 40 14.90 15.28 -9.05
N ASN A 41 14.37 16.04 -8.10
CA ASN A 41 15.15 16.87 -7.19
C ASN A 41 15.48 16.14 -5.88
N LEU A 42 15.00 14.91 -5.70
CA LEU A 42 15.43 14.05 -4.59
C LEU A 42 16.86 13.57 -4.82
N SER A 43 17.64 13.58 -3.75
CA SER A 43 18.87 12.80 -3.70
C SER A 43 18.58 11.30 -3.71
N ASP A 44 19.61 10.49 -4.02
CA ASP A 44 19.49 9.04 -3.99
C ASP A 44 19.10 8.53 -2.58
N GLU A 45 19.60 9.17 -1.52
CA GLU A 45 19.29 8.83 -0.12
C GLU A 45 17.82 9.12 0.22
N GLU A 46 17.30 10.29 -0.13
CA GLU A 46 15.88 10.60 0.08
C GLU A 46 14.95 9.70 -0.75
N LEU A 47 15.38 9.31 -1.95
CA LEU A 47 14.63 8.37 -2.78
C LEU A 47 14.63 6.95 -2.18
N GLU A 48 15.75 6.53 -1.58
CA GLU A 48 15.87 5.26 -0.84
C GLU A 48 14.96 5.24 0.39
N GLU A 49 14.85 6.34 1.15
CA GLU A 49 13.90 6.44 2.27
C GLU A 49 12.44 6.18 1.82
N TRP A 50 12.05 6.73 0.66
CA TRP A 50 10.73 6.46 0.10
C TRP A 50 10.55 5.01 -0.39
N TYR A 51 11.63 4.34 -0.79
CA TYR A 51 11.60 2.91 -1.11
C TYR A 51 11.38 2.07 0.13
N ASP A 52 12.06 2.39 1.23
CA ASP A 52 11.85 1.74 2.52
C ASP A 52 10.41 1.92 3.00
N GLU A 53 9.87 3.14 2.95
CA GLU A 53 8.48 3.40 3.33
C GLU A 53 7.49 2.65 2.44
N THR A 54 7.75 2.63 1.12
CA THR A 54 6.90 1.86 0.18
C THR A 54 6.93 0.37 0.50
N TYR A 55 8.10 -0.16 0.88
CA TYR A 55 8.24 -1.55 1.29
C TYR A 55 7.44 -1.85 2.56
N GLN A 56 7.50 -1.00 3.58
CA GLN A 56 6.67 -1.17 4.79
C GLN A 56 5.17 -1.15 4.48
N MET A 57 4.74 -0.23 3.61
CA MET A 57 3.34 -0.15 3.17
C MET A 57 2.88 -1.41 2.42
N LEU A 58 3.77 -2.02 1.63
CA LEU A 58 3.51 -3.32 0.99
C LEU A 58 3.37 -4.44 2.02
N LEU A 59 4.22 -4.50 3.04
CA LEU A 59 4.11 -5.49 4.12
C LEU A 59 2.78 -5.35 4.86
N LEU A 60 2.36 -4.13 5.17
CA LEU A 60 1.04 -3.86 5.77
C LEU A 60 -0.10 -4.34 4.88
N CYS A 61 0.00 -4.14 3.56
CA CYS A 61 -0.99 -4.66 2.61
C CYS A 61 -1.09 -6.19 2.66
N PHE A 62 0.03 -6.91 2.78
CA PHE A 62 0.01 -8.36 2.91
C PHE A 62 -0.66 -8.80 4.21
N LEU A 63 -0.28 -8.19 5.34
CA LEU A 63 -0.86 -8.50 6.65
C LEU A 63 -2.36 -8.26 6.68
N GLU A 64 -2.81 -7.12 6.15
CA GLU A 64 -4.23 -6.75 6.12
C GLU A 64 -5.03 -7.70 5.20
N TYR A 65 -4.44 -8.11 4.07
CA TYR A 65 -5.05 -9.08 3.18
C TYR A 65 -5.24 -10.45 3.86
N GLU A 66 -4.25 -10.94 4.60
CA GLU A 66 -4.39 -12.19 5.36
C GLU A 66 -5.38 -12.05 6.53
N ASN A 67 -5.47 -10.85 7.13
CA ASN A 67 -6.38 -10.58 8.24
C ASN A 67 -7.86 -10.72 7.86
N ILE A 68 -8.20 -10.65 6.57
CA ILE A 68 -9.56 -10.87 6.06
C ILE A 68 -10.15 -12.20 6.56
N GLU A 69 -9.40 -13.30 6.45
CA GLU A 69 -9.90 -14.61 6.88
C GLU A 69 -9.96 -14.73 8.42
N ARG A 70 -9.06 -14.06 9.13
CA ARG A 70 -9.08 -13.99 10.59
C ARG A 70 -10.34 -13.26 11.09
N ASN A 71 -10.66 -12.11 10.47
CA ASN A 71 -11.87 -11.35 10.76
C ASN A 71 -13.15 -12.13 10.45
N LYS A 72 -13.19 -12.90 9.35
CA LYS A 72 -14.32 -13.79 9.05
C LYS A 72 -14.56 -14.82 10.16
N LYS A 73 -13.49 -15.43 10.70
CA LYS A 73 -13.60 -16.40 11.82
C LYS A 73 -14.11 -15.74 13.09
N ILE A 74 -13.60 -14.56 13.42
CA ILE A 74 -14.00 -13.79 14.61
C ILE A 74 -15.47 -13.35 14.50
N ASN A 75 -15.91 -12.84 13.35
CA ASN A 75 -17.30 -12.43 13.14
C ASN A 75 -18.28 -13.59 13.28
N LYS A 76 -17.90 -14.80 12.83
CA LYS A 76 -18.69 -16.02 13.08
C LYS A 76 -18.80 -16.33 14.57
N LEU A 77 -17.70 -16.21 15.32
CA LEU A 77 -17.70 -16.44 16.76
C LEU A 77 -18.60 -15.44 17.51
N LYS A 78 -18.53 -14.15 17.17
CA LYS A 78 -19.41 -13.12 17.74
C LYS A 78 -20.89 -13.45 17.55
N GLY A 79 -21.28 -13.86 16.35
CA GLY A 79 -22.67 -14.28 16.07
C GLY A 79 -23.14 -15.55 16.78
N VAL A 80 -22.23 -16.31 17.41
CA VAL A 80 -22.57 -17.46 18.29
C VAL A 80 -22.69 -17.01 19.75
N ILE A 81 -21.80 -16.12 20.21
CA ILE A 81 -21.75 -15.66 21.60
C ILE A 81 -22.80 -14.59 21.91
N GLU A 82 -23.02 -13.66 21.00
CA GLU A 82 -23.92 -12.50 21.17
C GLU A 82 -25.38 -12.82 20.79
N LYS A 83 -25.71 -14.10 20.58
CA LYS A 83 -27.08 -14.60 20.45
C LYS A 83 -27.72 -14.78 21.81
#